data_AF-A0A9E4PDL7-F1
#
_entry.id   AF-A0A9E4PDL7-F1
#
_cell.length_a   1.000
_cell.length_b   1.000
_cell.length_c   1.000
_cell.angle_alpha   90.00
_cell.angle_beta   90.00
_cell.angle_gamma   90.00
#
_symmetry.space_group_name_H-M   'P 1'
#
loop_
_entity.id
_entity.type
_entity.pdbx_description
1 polymer ?
#
loop_
_entity_poly.entity_id
_entity_poly.type
_entity_poly.pdbx_seq_one_letter_code
_entity_poly.pdbx_strand_id
1 'polypeptide(L)'
;MTEKTQNNRHPASFRDPSGFLFNRDGRLYRQINQSYSADYERLMDSGLYAALAARGDLLPYEERQVAPASSEIAYKVIEPELLEFISYPYEWSFSEWKDAALTTLRVHRTAIEHGMVLKDASAFNIQFHRGRPVWIDTLSFELLKEGEPWIAYRQFCQHFLAPLALMALVDIELGKLMRTHIDGVPLTLASRLLPRSTWLRFTLLIHIHWHASAQRRYAGADTSERRRKRSMNVNSLLGLVDNLEGAIRRLEWKPQSPWADYEQTHAYSDADWQAKRRLVDEFLSQKGPSSVWDLGANVGTFSRLASERGIPTIAFDFDPGAVELNYLRSRDEADAHLLPLVMDFTNPSPALGWGHRERMSLAERSPAGAILALAL
;
A
#
# COMPACT_ATOMS: atom_id res chain seq x y z
N MET A 1 26.73 -23.97 -27.66
CA MET A 1 25.73 -24.21 -26.62
C MET A 1 25.09 -22.87 -26.30
N THR A 2 23.85 -22.70 -26.72
CA THR A 2 23.07 -21.47 -26.62
C THR A 2 22.94 -21.03 -25.16
N GLU A 3 23.48 -19.85 -24.84
CA GLU A 3 23.14 -19.10 -23.64
C GLU A 3 21.62 -18.92 -23.61
N LYS A 4 20.96 -19.68 -22.73
CA LYS A 4 19.61 -19.34 -22.30
C LYS A 4 19.73 -18.00 -21.59
N THR A 5 19.28 -16.94 -22.25
CA THR A 5 18.94 -15.65 -21.64
C THR A 5 18.19 -15.94 -20.34
N GLN A 6 18.86 -15.76 -19.20
CA GLN A 6 18.18 -15.80 -17.91
C GLN A 6 17.15 -14.66 -17.95
N ASN A 7 15.88 -15.05 -18.03
CA ASN A 7 14.75 -14.15 -17.90
C ASN A 7 14.84 -13.52 -16.50
N ASN A 8 15.44 -12.34 -16.38
CA ASN A 8 15.51 -11.51 -15.17
C ASN A 8 14.13 -10.94 -14.79
N ARG A 9 13.04 -11.70 -15.01
CA ARG A 9 11.68 -11.30 -14.65
C ARG A 9 11.56 -11.25 -13.13
N HIS A 10 10.95 -10.19 -12.64
CA HIS A 10 10.68 -10.04 -11.22
C HIS A 10 9.58 -11.04 -10.80
N PRO A 11 9.77 -11.80 -9.71
CA PRO A 11 8.82 -12.84 -9.30
C PRO A 11 7.47 -12.28 -8.88
N ALA A 12 7.38 -11.01 -8.48
CA ALA A 12 6.12 -10.37 -8.11
C ALA A 12 5.20 -10.00 -9.30
N SER A 13 5.68 -10.07 -10.55
CA SER A 13 4.94 -9.60 -11.73
C SER A 13 4.56 -10.75 -12.69
N PHE A 14 4.26 -11.92 -12.16
CA PHE A 14 3.97 -13.11 -12.96
C PHE A 14 2.50 -13.26 -13.37
N ARG A 15 1.59 -12.58 -12.66
CA ARG A 15 0.13 -12.77 -12.82
C ARG A 15 -0.50 -11.93 -13.94
N ASP A 16 0.10 -10.79 -14.28
CA ASP A 16 -0.50 -9.84 -15.22
C ASP A 16 -0.06 -10.13 -16.66
N PRO A 17 -0.98 -10.48 -17.58
CA PRO A 17 -0.65 -10.64 -19.00
C PRO A 17 -0.27 -9.31 -19.68
N SER A 18 -0.62 -8.17 -19.08
CA SER A 18 -0.40 -6.82 -19.62
C SER A 18 1.06 -6.41 -19.63
N GLY A 19 1.90 -7.03 -18.82
CA GLY A 19 3.31 -6.69 -18.71
C GLY A 19 3.97 -7.25 -17.45
N PHE A 20 5.27 -7.02 -17.30
CA PHE A 20 6.03 -7.53 -16.17
C PHE A 20 7.29 -6.69 -15.91
N LEU A 21 7.76 -6.74 -14.66
CA LEU A 21 9.01 -6.11 -14.24
C LEU A 21 10.20 -7.02 -14.59
N PHE A 22 11.33 -6.43 -14.94
CA PHE A 22 12.58 -7.13 -15.14
C PHE A 22 13.79 -6.27 -14.77
N ASN A 23 14.87 -6.91 -14.32
CA ASN A 23 16.12 -6.22 -14.01
C ASN A 23 17.12 -6.34 -15.15
N ARG A 24 17.82 -5.25 -15.45
CA ARG A 24 18.96 -5.24 -16.37
C ARG A 24 19.99 -4.22 -15.91
N ASP A 25 21.24 -4.64 -15.81
CA ASP A 25 22.37 -3.79 -15.41
C ASP A 25 22.12 -3.01 -14.09
N GLY A 26 21.50 -3.68 -13.12
CA GLY A 26 21.16 -3.09 -11.81
C GLY A 26 19.98 -2.12 -11.82
N ARG A 27 19.29 -1.95 -12.95
CA ARG A 27 18.11 -1.10 -13.08
C ARG A 27 16.84 -1.93 -13.25
N LEU A 28 15.75 -1.43 -12.67
CA LEU A 28 14.44 -2.03 -12.77
C LEU A 28 13.67 -1.40 -13.93
N TYR A 29 13.15 -2.24 -14.80
CA TYR A 29 12.31 -1.84 -15.92
C TYR A 29 10.97 -2.58 -15.86
N ARG A 30 9.94 -2.00 -16.47
CA ARG A 30 8.69 -2.70 -16.78
C ARG A 30 8.53 -2.81 -18.28
N GLN A 31 8.31 -4.03 -18.75
CA GLN A 31 7.83 -4.28 -20.10
C GLN A 31 6.31 -4.15 -20.11
N ILE A 32 5.79 -3.39 -21.07
CA ILE A 32 4.37 -3.31 -21.42
C ILE A 32 4.16 -4.20 -22.65
N ASN A 33 3.15 -5.06 -22.61
CA ASN A 33 2.87 -5.98 -23.69
C ASN A 33 1.82 -5.43 -24.67
N GLN A 34 1.76 -6.00 -25.88
CA GLN A 34 0.84 -5.59 -26.96
C GLN A 34 -0.62 -5.68 -26.55
N SER A 35 -0.96 -6.63 -25.67
CA SER A 35 -2.31 -6.78 -25.16
C SER A 35 -2.82 -5.57 -24.39
N TYR A 36 -1.92 -4.68 -23.93
CA TYR A 36 -2.24 -3.49 -23.14
C TYR A 36 -1.94 -2.18 -23.89
N SER A 37 -1.57 -2.24 -25.18
CA SER A 37 -1.15 -1.04 -25.92
C SER A 37 -2.26 0.01 -26.00
N ALA A 38 -3.51 -0.41 -26.23
CA ALA A 38 -4.65 0.51 -26.34
C ALA A 38 -4.96 1.23 -25.01
N ASP A 39 -4.91 0.50 -23.90
CA ASP A 39 -5.10 1.08 -22.57
C ASP A 39 -3.93 2.00 -22.18
N TYR A 40 -2.70 1.64 -22.56
CA TYR A 40 -1.53 2.48 -22.33
C TYR A 40 -1.56 3.77 -23.16
N GLU A 41 -1.88 3.69 -24.45
CA GLU A 41 -2.06 4.87 -25.30
C GLU A 41 -3.13 5.78 -24.70
N ARG A 42 -4.26 5.22 -24.26
CA ARG A 42 -5.30 6.00 -23.57
C ARG A 42 -4.80 6.65 -22.28
N LEU A 43 -4.03 5.94 -21.46
CA LEU A 43 -3.47 6.46 -20.19
C LEU A 43 -2.62 7.71 -20.44
N MET A 44 -1.84 7.70 -21.52
CA MET A 44 -0.97 8.81 -21.90
C MET A 44 -1.78 9.95 -22.56
N ASP A 45 -2.57 9.64 -23.59
CA ASP A 45 -3.27 10.62 -24.42
C ASP A 45 -4.41 11.34 -23.69
N SER A 46 -5.05 10.68 -22.72
CA SER A 46 -6.11 11.29 -21.90
C SER A 46 -5.58 12.32 -20.90
N GLY A 47 -4.25 12.38 -20.68
CA GLY A 47 -3.64 13.19 -19.63
C GLY A 47 -3.76 12.61 -18.22
N LEU A 48 -4.31 11.40 -18.06
CA LEU A 48 -4.47 10.74 -16.75
C LEU A 48 -3.12 10.53 -16.06
N TYR A 49 -2.13 10.02 -16.80
CA TYR A 49 -0.78 9.83 -16.26
C TYR A 49 -0.21 11.16 -15.70
N ALA A 50 -0.25 12.22 -16.51
CA ALA A 50 0.27 13.53 -16.11
C ALA A 50 -0.45 14.09 -14.88
N ALA A 51 -1.78 13.95 -14.82
CA ALA A 51 -2.58 14.39 -13.68
C ALA A 51 -2.23 13.65 -12.38
N LEU A 52 -2.09 12.32 -12.43
CA LEU A 52 -1.74 11.52 -11.26
C LEU A 52 -0.29 11.73 -10.81
N ALA A 53 0.65 11.77 -11.75
CA ALA A 53 2.06 12.01 -11.46
C ALA A 53 2.30 13.40 -10.84
N ALA A 54 1.69 14.45 -11.41
CA ALA A 54 1.81 15.81 -10.88
C ALA A 54 1.27 15.96 -9.45
N ARG A 55 0.28 15.15 -9.07
CA ARG A 55 -0.29 15.13 -7.70
C ARG A 55 0.52 14.26 -6.73
N GLY A 56 1.43 13.43 -7.24
CA GLY A 56 2.14 12.41 -6.47
C GLY A 56 1.25 11.20 -6.10
N ASP A 57 0.15 10.98 -6.82
CA ASP A 57 -0.77 9.86 -6.58
C ASP A 57 -0.34 8.58 -7.31
N LEU A 58 0.50 8.70 -8.34
CA LEU A 58 1.08 7.60 -9.11
C LEU A 58 2.61 7.76 -9.15
N LEU A 59 3.34 6.67 -8.94
CA LEU A 59 4.79 6.65 -9.00
C LEU A 59 5.25 6.99 -10.42
N PRO A 60 6.04 8.07 -10.61
CA PRO A 60 6.48 8.48 -11.94
C PRO A 60 7.33 7.40 -12.62
N TYR A 61 7.26 7.40 -13.95
CA TYR A 61 8.11 6.56 -14.80
C TYR A 61 8.47 7.28 -16.08
N GLU A 62 9.55 6.83 -16.72
CA GLU A 62 9.99 7.35 -18.01
C GLU A 62 9.97 6.24 -19.07
N GLU A 63 9.44 6.55 -20.26
CA GLU A 63 9.60 5.65 -21.40
C GLU A 63 11.08 5.55 -21.79
N ARG A 64 11.55 4.34 -22.07
CA ARG A 64 12.94 4.06 -22.40
C ARG A 64 13.08 3.27 -23.69
N GLN A 65 14.03 3.70 -24.51
CA GLN A 65 14.46 2.98 -25.71
C GLN A 65 15.49 1.91 -25.33
N VAL A 66 15.04 0.91 -24.57
CA VAL A 66 15.85 -0.24 -24.12
C VAL A 66 15.21 -1.51 -24.68
N ALA A 67 16.02 -2.50 -25.04
CA ALA A 67 15.51 -3.76 -25.56
C ALA A 67 14.52 -4.40 -24.57
N PRO A 68 13.37 -4.92 -25.01
CA PRO A 68 12.45 -5.63 -24.12
C PRO A 68 13.10 -6.91 -23.56
N ALA A 69 12.50 -7.47 -22.51
CA ALA A 69 12.88 -8.79 -22.02
C ALA A 69 12.29 -9.91 -22.89
N SER A 70 11.14 -9.66 -23.52
CA SER A 70 10.46 -10.60 -24.41
C SER A 70 9.93 -9.87 -25.64
N SER A 71 10.74 -9.80 -26.70
CA SER A 71 10.46 -9.00 -27.90
C SER A 71 9.19 -9.39 -28.65
N GLU A 72 8.78 -10.66 -28.62
CA GLU A 72 7.62 -11.16 -29.37
C GLU A 72 6.28 -10.55 -28.93
N ILE A 73 6.21 -10.07 -27.69
CA ILE A 73 4.97 -9.57 -27.08
C ILE A 73 5.10 -8.13 -26.56
N ALA A 74 6.24 -7.47 -26.81
CA ALA A 74 6.60 -6.20 -26.19
C ALA A 74 6.14 -4.98 -27.01
N TYR A 75 5.47 -4.05 -26.33
CA TYR A 75 4.98 -2.81 -26.90
C TYR A 75 5.94 -1.67 -26.56
N LYS A 76 6.18 -1.48 -25.26
CA LYS A 76 7.09 -0.46 -24.74
C LYS A 76 7.83 -0.95 -23.51
N VAL A 77 8.91 -0.24 -23.16
CA VAL A 77 9.63 -0.40 -21.90
C VAL A 77 9.63 0.92 -21.15
N ILE A 78 9.31 0.87 -19.87
CA ILE A 78 9.35 2.03 -18.97
C ILE A 78 10.30 1.75 -17.79
N GLU A 79 10.90 2.82 -17.26
CA GLU A 79 11.74 2.81 -16.06
C GLU A 79 11.00 3.59 -14.96
N PRO A 80 10.40 2.92 -13.96
CA PRO A 80 9.79 3.60 -12.82
C PRO A 80 10.85 4.20 -11.90
N GLU A 81 10.50 5.26 -11.18
CA GLU A 81 11.27 5.71 -10.02
C GLU A 81 11.39 4.55 -9.01
N LEU A 82 12.58 4.34 -8.45
CA LEU A 82 12.79 3.29 -7.45
C LEU A 82 12.36 3.79 -6.07
N LEU A 83 11.58 2.96 -5.38
CA LEU A 83 11.25 3.18 -3.98
C LEU A 83 12.46 2.84 -3.11
N GLU A 84 12.66 3.63 -2.05
CA GLU A 84 13.72 3.40 -1.07
C GLU A 84 13.46 2.15 -0.23
N PHE A 85 12.18 1.88 0.06
CA PHE A 85 11.74 0.73 0.85
C PHE A 85 10.37 0.25 0.38
N ILE A 86 10.13 -1.06 0.48
CA ILE A 86 8.82 -1.66 0.20
C ILE A 86 8.17 -2.05 1.51
N SER A 87 7.05 -1.43 1.84
CA SER A 87 6.22 -1.79 3.00
C SER A 87 5.01 -2.62 2.56
N TYR A 88 4.52 -3.46 3.46
CA TYR A 88 3.37 -4.32 3.20
C TYR A 88 2.16 -3.95 4.05
N PRO A 89 0.94 -4.24 3.59
CA PRO A 89 -0.26 -3.80 4.29
C PRO A 89 -0.36 -4.29 5.74
N TYR A 90 0.16 -5.48 6.06
CA TYR A 90 0.19 -6.01 7.42
C TYR A 90 1.25 -5.36 8.33
N GLU A 91 2.00 -4.37 7.84
CA GLU A 91 3.01 -3.58 8.57
C GLU A 91 2.54 -2.14 8.79
N TRP A 92 1.43 -1.74 8.18
CA TRP A 92 0.96 -0.36 8.24
C TRP A 92 0.18 -0.08 9.53
N SER A 93 0.31 1.15 10.02
CA SER A 93 -0.54 1.75 11.04
C SER A 93 -1.99 1.91 10.55
N PHE A 94 -2.91 2.21 11.47
CA PHE A 94 -4.32 2.41 11.12
C PHE A 94 -4.51 3.56 10.12
N SER A 95 -3.85 4.69 10.36
CA SER A 95 -3.97 5.87 9.49
C SER A 95 -3.23 5.69 8.16
N GLU A 96 -2.12 4.94 8.12
CA GLU A 96 -1.51 4.53 6.85
C GLU A 96 -2.50 3.72 5.99
N TRP A 97 -3.16 2.73 6.58
CA TRP A 97 -4.22 1.97 5.91
C TRP A 97 -5.34 2.86 5.37
N LYS A 98 -5.77 3.85 6.16
CA LYS A 98 -6.82 4.79 5.80
C LYS A 98 -6.39 5.68 4.64
N ASP A 99 -5.17 6.21 4.68
CA ASP A 99 -4.62 7.07 3.64
C ASP A 99 -4.35 6.30 2.34
N ALA A 100 -3.93 5.02 2.42
CA ALA A 100 -3.80 4.12 1.28
C ALA A 100 -5.16 3.85 0.60
N ALA A 101 -6.21 3.59 1.37
CA ALA A 101 -7.57 3.38 0.86
C ALA A 101 -8.12 4.64 0.18
N LEU A 102 -7.96 5.81 0.80
CA LEU A 102 -8.39 7.09 0.24
C LEU A 102 -7.61 7.45 -1.03
N THR A 103 -6.32 7.12 -1.09
CA THR A 103 -5.49 7.32 -2.28
C THR A 103 -5.95 6.43 -3.43
N THR A 104 -6.25 5.16 -3.16
CA THR A 104 -6.80 4.25 -4.16
C THR A 104 -8.12 4.79 -4.75
N LEU A 105 -9.05 5.27 -3.91
CA LEU A 105 -10.30 5.87 -4.38
C LEU A 105 -10.09 7.16 -5.17
N ARG A 106 -9.12 7.99 -4.77
CA ARG A 106 -8.75 9.23 -5.46
C ARG A 106 -8.16 8.95 -6.84
N VAL A 107 -7.23 7.99 -6.94
CA VAL A 107 -6.68 7.50 -8.22
C VAL A 107 -7.81 6.98 -9.10
N HIS A 108 -8.72 6.17 -8.55
CA HIS A 108 -9.84 5.64 -9.31
C HIS A 108 -10.79 6.73 -9.81
N ARG A 109 -11.12 7.73 -8.97
CA ARG A 109 -11.94 8.87 -9.36
C ARG A 109 -11.30 9.62 -10.53
N THR A 110 -10.03 9.97 -10.41
CA THR A 110 -9.31 10.67 -11.48
C THR A 110 -9.22 9.82 -12.74
N ALA A 111 -9.08 8.50 -12.63
CA ALA A 111 -9.20 7.62 -13.80
C ALA A 111 -10.57 7.77 -14.50
N ILE A 112 -11.67 7.75 -13.75
CA ILE A 112 -13.04 7.92 -14.29
C ILE A 112 -13.19 9.26 -15.01
N GLU A 113 -12.68 10.33 -14.40
CA GLU A 113 -12.71 11.69 -14.98
C GLU A 113 -11.97 11.79 -16.32
N HIS A 114 -10.98 10.92 -16.55
CA HIS A 114 -10.22 10.82 -17.80
C HIS A 114 -10.73 9.69 -18.74
N GLY A 115 -11.87 9.08 -18.43
CA GLY A 115 -12.48 8.01 -19.25
C GLY A 115 -11.79 6.65 -19.12
N MET A 116 -11.20 6.37 -17.97
CA MET A 116 -10.58 5.10 -17.61
C MET A 116 -11.11 4.59 -16.26
N VAL A 117 -10.78 3.36 -15.89
CA VAL A 117 -11.11 2.77 -14.59
C VAL A 117 -9.92 1.97 -14.06
N LEU A 118 -9.87 1.75 -12.74
CA LEU A 118 -8.94 0.78 -12.16
C LEU A 118 -9.51 -0.63 -12.31
N LYS A 119 -8.74 -1.54 -12.91
CA LYS A 119 -9.10 -2.96 -13.05
C LYS A 119 -8.80 -3.80 -11.80
N ASP A 120 -7.94 -3.28 -10.93
CA ASP A 120 -7.61 -3.85 -9.63
C ASP A 120 -7.56 -2.76 -8.54
N ALA A 121 -7.66 -3.19 -7.29
CA ALA A 121 -7.66 -2.34 -6.10
C ALA A 121 -6.91 -3.05 -4.95
N SER A 122 -5.76 -3.65 -5.29
CA SER A 122 -4.93 -4.36 -4.31
C SER A 122 -4.24 -3.37 -3.38
N ALA A 123 -4.32 -3.59 -2.07
CA ALA A 123 -3.50 -2.84 -1.10
C ALA A 123 -1.99 -2.92 -1.39
N PHE A 124 -1.52 -4.00 -2.01
CA PHE A 124 -0.10 -4.12 -2.39
C PHE A 124 0.33 -3.19 -3.53
N ASN A 125 -0.62 -2.51 -4.18
CA ASN A 125 -0.34 -1.51 -5.22
C ASN A 125 -0.20 -0.10 -4.66
N ILE A 126 -0.33 0.08 -3.34
CA ILE A 126 0.08 1.29 -2.62
C ILE A 126 1.41 1.05 -1.93
N GLN A 127 2.29 2.04 -1.98
CA GLN A 127 3.50 2.15 -1.18
C GLN A 127 3.58 3.53 -0.53
N PHE A 128 4.45 3.70 0.46
CA PHE A 128 4.70 5.01 1.07
C PHE A 128 6.00 5.57 0.54
N HIS A 129 5.89 6.61 -0.28
CA HIS A 129 7.03 7.30 -0.87
C HIS A 129 7.04 8.74 -0.38
N ARG A 130 8.18 9.17 0.18
CA ARG A 130 8.36 10.53 0.70
C ARG A 130 7.25 10.98 1.67
N GLY A 131 6.92 10.11 2.63
CA GLY A 131 5.88 10.37 3.65
C GLY A 131 4.44 10.32 3.16
N ARG A 132 4.18 9.87 1.92
CA ARG A 132 2.83 9.86 1.32
C ARG A 132 2.51 8.53 0.64
N PRO A 133 1.24 8.05 0.70
CA PRO A 133 0.82 6.90 -0.08
C PRO A 133 0.82 7.22 -1.58
N VAL A 134 1.37 6.31 -2.39
CA VAL A 134 1.47 6.42 -3.85
C VAL A 134 1.08 5.09 -4.51
N TRP A 135 0.35 5.16 -5.62
CA TRP A 135 0.06 3.99 -6.46
C TRP A 135 1.27 3.60 -7.30
N ILE A 136 1.62 2.32 -7.37
CA ILE A 136 2.86 1.87 -8.04
C ILE A 136 2.64 1.01 -9.28
N ASP A 137 1.40 0.59 -9.55
CA ASP A 137 1.11 -0.32 -10.65
C ASP A 137 0.57 0.41 -11.89
N THR A 138 1.45 0.65 -12.86
CA THR A 138 1.14 1.36 -14.11
C THR A 138 0.11 0.63 -14.97
N LEU A 139 -0.01 -0.69 -14.86
CA LEU A 139 -0.84 -1.50 -15.76
C LEU A 139 -2.26 -1.73 -15.22
N SER A 140 -2.66 -1.00 -14.19
CA SER A 140 -3.96 -1.13 -13.51
C SER A 140 -5.11 -0.35 -14.16
N PHE A 141 -4.84 0.46 -15.19
CA PHE A 141 -5.86 1.31 -15.82
C PHE A 141 -6.45 0.66 -17.06
N GLU A 142 -7.76 0.67 -17.24
CA GLU A 142 -8.42 0.19 -18.46
C GLU A 142 -9.40 1.22 -18.98
N LEU A 143 -9.73 1.14 -20.27
CA LEU A 143 -10.79 1.93 -20.88
C LEU A 143 -12.11 1.79 -20.11
N LEU A 144 -12.71 2.94 -19.76
CA LEU A 144 -14.03 2.95 -19.15
C LEU A 144 -15.07 2.50 -20.18
N LYS A 145 -15.82 1.44 -19.85
CA LYS A 145 -16.94 0.95 -20.65
C LYS A 145 -18.25 1.36 -19.99
N GLU A 146 -18.97 2.27 -20.64
CA GLU A 146 -20.24 2.78 -20.11
C GLU A 146 -21.22 1.65 -19.81
N GLY A 147 -21.81 1.66 -18.63
CA GLY A 147 -22.76 0.65 -18.18
C GLY A 147 -22.13 -0.56 -17.48
N GLU A 148 -20.81 -0.69 -17.47
CA GLU A 148 -20.13 -1.75 -16.72
C GLU A 148 -19.90 -1.36 -15.24
N PRO A 149 -20.01 -2.32 -14.30
CA PRO A 149 -19.68 -2.08 -12.91
C PRO A 149 -18.17 -1.86 -12.72
N TRP A 150 -17.76 -1.19 -11.63
CA TRP A 150 -16.36 -1.18 -11.24
C TRP A 150 -15.89 -2.61 -10.88
N ILE A 151 -15.04 -3.18 -11.73
CA ILE A 151 -14.59 -4.58 -11.62
C ILE A 151 -13.81 -4.84 -10.32
N ALA A 152 -13.01 -3.86 -9.87
CA ALA A 152 -12.19 -3.99 -8.67
C ALA A 152 -12.95 -3.68 -7.37
N TYR A 153 -14.24 -3.33 -7.43
CA TYR A 153 -15.03 -2.97 -6.24
C TYR A 153 -14.97 -4.03 -5.14
N ARG A 154 -15.07 -5.30 -5.50
CA ARG A 154 -14.96 -6.40 -4.53
C ARG A 154 -13.57 -6.43 -3.90
N GLN A 155 -12.53 -6.29 -4.72
CA GLN A 155 -11.15 -6.28 -4.25
C GLN A 155 -10.91 -5.12 -3.30
N PHE A 156 -11.40 -3.91 -3.61
CA PHE A 156 -11.34 -2.76 -2.72
C PHE A 156 -11.97 -3.04 -1.36
N CYS A 157 -13.16 -3.65 -1.33
CA CYS A 157 -13.80 -4.02 -0.08
C CYS A 157 -12.99 -5.03 0.74
N GLN A 158 -12.35 -6.01 0.08
CA GLN A 158 -11.56 -7.05 0.75
C GLN A 158 -10.18 -6.55 1.22
N HIS A 159 -9.56 -5.67 0.44
CA HIS A 159 -8.21 -5.18 0.71
C HIS A 159 -8.21 -3.97 1.64
N PHE A 160 -9.22 -3.10 1.62
CA PHE A 160 -9.21 -1.86 2.41
C PHE A 160 -10.38 -1.78 3.41
N LEU A 161 -11.63 -1.79 2.93
CA LEU A 161 -12.78 -1.49 3.79
C LEU A 161 -12.96 -2.52 4.90
N ALA A 162 -12.85 -3.81 4.60
CA ALA A 162 -13.00 -4.88 5.59
C ALA A 162 -11.89 -4.85 6.65
N PRO A 163 -10.59 -4.81 6.29
CA PRO A 163 -9.51 -4.63 7.27
C PRO A 163 -9.70 -3.39 8.15
N LEU A 164 -9.95 -2.21 7.56
CA LEU A 164 -10.16 -0.97 8.31
C LEU A 164 -11.35 -1.06 9.27
N ALA A 165 -12.47 -1.67 8.84
CA ALA A 165 -13.63 -1.84 9.71
C ALA A 165 -13.35 -2.80 10.88
N LEU A 166 -12.57 -3.87 10.65
CA LEU A 166 -12.16 -4.80 11.70
C LEU A 166 -11.22 -4.12 12.70
N MET A 167 -10.23 -3.38 12.22
CA MET A 167 -9.30 -2.63 13.07
C MET A 167 -10.01 -1.59 13.93
N ALA A 168 -10.90 -0.78 13.34
CA ALA A 168 -11.58 0.30 14.03
C ALA A 168 -12.64 -0.18 15.03
N LEU A 169 -13.30 -1.32 14.78
CA LEU A 169 -14.52 -1.72 15.50
C LEU A 169 -14.40 -3.01 16.31
N VAL A 170 -13.28 -3.72 16.18
CA VAL A 170 -13.03 -4.96 16.91
C VAL A 170 -11.67 -4.90 17.58
N ASP A 171 -10.58 -4.91 16.81
CA ASP A 171 -9.22 -4.92 17.34
C ASP A 171 -8.21 -4.54 16.24
N ILE A 172 -7.25 -3.66 16.56
CA ILE A 172 -6.20 -3.19 15.64
C ILE A 172 -5.37 -4.34 15.06
N GLU A 173 -5.19 -5.42 15.82
CA GLU A 173 -4.43 -6.59 15.43
C GLU A 173 -5.04 -7.34 14.23
N LEU A 174 -6.33 -7.13 13.94
CA LEU A 174 -6.99 -7.78 12.80
C LEU A 174 -6.49 -7.28 11.44
N GLY A 175 -5.70 -6.19 11.38
CA GLY A 175 -4.93 -5.83 10.19
C GLY A 175 -3.96 -6.92 9.74
N LYS A 176 -3.41 -7.71 10.70
CA LYS A 176 -2.48 -8.82 10.44
C LYS A 176 -3.11 -9.97 9.64
N LEU A 177 -4.44 -10.02 9.51
CA LEU A 177 -5.13 -10.99 8.62
C LEU A 177 -4.66 -10.87 7.16
N MET A 178 -4.14 -9.71 6.74
CA MET A 178 -3.59 -9.53 5.40
C MET A 178 -2.32 -10.37 5.14
N ARG A 179 -1.64 -10.84 6.19
CA ARG A 179 -0.51 -11.78 6.07
C ARG A 179 -0.97 -13.16 5.61
N THR A 180 -2.17 -13.59 6.00
CA THR A 180 -2.74 -14.90 5.62
C THR A 180 -3.67 -14.79 4.40
N HIS A 181 -4.38 -13.68 4.27
CA HIS A 181 -5.29 -13.39 3.16
C HIS A 181 -4.68 -12.37 2.20
N ILE A 182 -3.65 -12.78 1.45
CA ILE A 182 -2.93 -11.91 0.52
C ILE A 182 -3.82 -11.31 -0.58
N ASP A 183 -4.90 -12.00 -0.98
CA ASP A 183 -5.91 -11.52 -1.93
C ASP A 183 -7.08 -10.80 -1.22
N GLY A 184 -6.84 -10.28 -0.01
CA GLY A 184 -7.78 -9.50 0.79
C GLY A 184 -8.65 -10.35 1.73
N VAL A 185 -9.03 -9.75 2.87
CA VAL A 185 -9.86 -10.41 3.89
C VAL A 185 -11.21 -10.82 3.27
N PRO A 186 -11.61 -12.11 3.34
CA PRO A 186 -12.89 -12.54 2.80
C PRO A 186 -14.05 -11.80 3.45
N LEU A 187 -14.96 -11.23 2.65
CA LEU A 187 -16.09 -10.46 3.20
C LEU A 187 -17.01 -11.32 4.07
N THR A 188 -17.09 -12.62 3.81
CA THR A 188 -17.82 -13.58 4.65
C THR A 188 -17.16 -13.81 6.02
N LEU A 189 -15.84 -13.69 6.11
CA LEU A 189 -15.12 -13.71 7.38
C LEU A 189 -15.31 -12.37 8.10
N ALA A 190 -15.04 -11.25 7.43
CA ALA A 190 -15.21 -9.91 8.00
C ALA A 190 -16.64 -9.69 8.52
N SER A 191 -17.66 -10.05 7.74
CA SER A 191 -19.07 -9.95 8.15
C SER A 191 -19.42 -10.76 9.41
N ARG A 192 -18.67 -11.83 9.72
CA ARG A 192 -18.90 -12.66 10.92
C ARG A 192 -18.14 -12.13 12.14
N LEU A 193 -16.96 -11.55 11.92
CA LEU A 193 -16.13 -10.96 12.97
C LEU A 193 -16.67 -9.60 13.43
N LEU A 194 -17.26 -8.81 12.51
CA LEU A 194 -17.78 -7.49 12.84
C LEU A 194 -18.96 -7.58 13.85
N PRO A 195 -19.05 -6.63 14.81
CA PRO A 195 -20.12 -6.60 15.80
C PRO A 195 -21.50 -6.49 15.14
N ARG A 196 -22.55 -7.08 15.74
CA ARG A 196 -23.91 -7.04 15.18
C ARG A 196 -24.43 -5.61 14.94
N SER A 197 -23.93 -4.62 15.68
CA SER A 197 -24.28 -3.21 15.49
C SER A 197 -23.88 -2.65 14.11
N THR A 198 -22.92 -3.26 13.40
CA THR A 198 -22.51 -2.82 12.05
C THR A 198 -23.56 -3.11 10.98
N TRP A 199 -24.52 -3.99 11.26
CA TRP A 199 -25.68 -4.22 10.39
C TRP A 199 -26.61 -3.01 10.32
N LEU A 200 -26.57 -2.12 11.32
CA LEU A 200 -27.32 -0.86 11.33
C LEU A 200 -26.54 0.29 10.65
N ARG A 201 -25.24 0.09 10.36
CA ARG A 201 -24.42 1.07 9.64
C ARG A 201 -24.58 0.86 8.15
N PHE A 202 -25.48 1.62 7.53
CA PHE A 202 -25.89 1.48 6.13
C PHE A 202 -24.74 1.19 5.14
N THR A 203 -23.63 1.91 5.26
CA THR A 203 -22.46 1.73 4.40
C THR A 203 -21.79 0.36 4.59
N LEU A 204 -21.59 -0.10 5.83
CA LEU A 204 -21.02 -1.44 6.10
C LEU A 204 -22.02 -2.57 5.77
N LEU A 205 -23.31 -2.30 5.97
CA LEU A 205 -24.39 -3.20 5.56
C LEU A 205 -24.32 -3.52 4.07
N ILE A 206 -24.20 -2.50 3.22
CA ILE A 206 -24.14 -2.68 1.76
C ILE A 206 -22.82 -3.32 1.34
N HIS A 207 -21.69 -2.74 1.74
CA HIS A 207 -20.39 -3.09 1.15
C HIS A 207 -19.75 -4.35 1.73
N ILE A 208 -20.13 -4.74 2.95
CA ILE A 208 -19.61 -5.93 3.62
C ILE A 208 -20.71 -7.00 3.77
N HIS A 209 -21.77 -6.72 4.54
CA HIS A 209 -22.72 -7.76 4.96
C HIS A 209 -23.60 -8.31 3.82
N TRP A 210 -24.23 -7.43 3.04
CA TRP A 210 -25.02 -7.83 1.88
C TRP A 210 -24.14 -8.39 0.77
N HIS A 211 -22.95 -7.80 0.56
CA HIS A 211 -21.99 -8.32 -0.41
C HIS A 211 -21.55 -9.76 -0.06
N ALA A 212 -21.20 -10.02 1.19
CA ALA A 212 -20.88 -11.37 1.69
C ALA A 212 -22.05 -12.36 1.54
N SER A 213 -23.28 -11.89 1.74
CA SER A 213 -24.48 -12.72 1.60
C SER A 213 -24.78 -13.06 0.13
N ALA A 214 -24.56 -12.11 -0.78
CA ALA A 214 -24.64 -12.36 -2.21
C ALA A 214 -23.57 -13.37 -2.66
N GLN A 215 -22.32 -13.26 -2.18
CA GLN A 215 -21.26 -14.22 -2.50
C GLN A 215 -21.64 -15.66 -2.14
N ARG A 216 -22.20 -15.88 -0.93
CA ARG A 216 -22.66 -17.22 -0.51
C ARG A 216 -23.76 -17.79 -1.41
N ARG A 217 -24.67 -16.95 -1.90
CA ARG A 217 -25.76 -17.36 -2.80
C ARG A 217 -25.29 -17.75 -4.20
N TYR A 218 -24.20 -17.15 -4.69
CA TYR A 218 -23.69 -17.39 -6.05
C TYR A 218 -22.53 -18.37 -6.13
N ALA A 219 -21.92 -18.78 -5.01
CA ALA A 219 -20.82 -19.75 -4.98
C ALA A 219 -21.21 -21.18 -5.40
N GLY A 220 -22.50 -21.46 -5.61
CA GLY A 220 -23.01 -22.78 -6.02
C GLY A 220 -24.02 -22.75 -7.17
N ALA A 221 -24.17 -21.63 -7.87
CA ALA A 221 -25.09 -21.52 -9.02
C ALA A 221 -24.29 -21.43 -10.32
N ASP A 222 -24.61 -22.28 -11.29
CA ASP A 222 -24.09 -22.21 -12.64
C ASP A 222 -24.58 -20.89 -13.28
N THR A 223 -23.69 -19.90 -13.41
CA THR A 223 -24.08 -18.50 -13.67
C THR A 223 -24.32 -18.20 -15.16
N SER A 224 -25.14 -19.03 -15.81
CA SER A 224 -25.65 -18.76 -17.16
C SER A 224 -27.01 -18.03 -17.16
N GLU A 225 -27.68 -17.91 -16.02
CA GLU A 225 -29.00 -17.26 -15.94
C GLU A 225 -28.93 -15.75 -15.66
N ARG A 226 -29.06 -14.98 -16.75
CA ARG A 226 -29.65 -13.63 -16.87
C ARG A 226 -29.66 -12.78 -15.59
N ARG A 227 -28.52 -12.16 -15.27
CA ARG A 227 -28.55 -10.89 -14.53
C ARG A 227 -29.18 -9.84 -15.42
N ARG A 228 -30.22 -9.15 -14.94
CA ARG A 228 -30.48 -7.77 -15.38
C ARG A 228 -29.18 -7.01 -15.09
N LYS A 229 -28.34 -6.79 -16.11
CA LYS A 229 -27.14 -5.93 -16.00
C LYS A 229 -27.67 -4.56 -15.56
N ARG A 230 -27.60 -4.27 -14.26
CA ARG A 230 -27.80 -2.90 -13.80
C ARG A 230 -26.66 -2.11 -14.41
N SER A 231 -26.99 -1.32 -15.43
CA SER A 231 -26.07 -0.42 -16.08
C SER A 231 -25.58 0.59 -15.03
N MET A 232 -24.28 0.67 -14.81
CA MET A 232 -23.68 1.75 -14.04
C MET A 232 -23.18 2.80 -15.01
N ASN A 233 -23.83 3.96 -15.02
CA ASN A 233 -23.29 5.12 -15.70
C ASN A 233 -22.14 5.76 -14.88
N VAL A 234 -21.39 6.66 -15.50
CA VAL A 234 -20.29 7.39 -14.83
C VAL A 234 -20.72 8.01 -13.50
N ASN A 235 -21.89 8.65 -13.44
CA ASN A 235 -22.40 9.24 -12.19
C ASN A 235 -22.63 8.20 -11.08
N SER A 236 -23.07 6.99 -11.43
CA SER A 236 -23.25 5.90 -10.48
C SER A 236 -21.90 5.37 -9.97
N LEU A 237 -20.88 5.33 -10.83
CA LEU A 237 -19.52 4.95 -10.43
C LEU A 237 -18.93 5.99 -9.47
N LEU A 238 -19.05 7.28 -9.79
CA LEU A 238 -18.62 8.37 -8.90
C LEU A 238 -19.37 8.34 -7.57
N GLY A 239 -20.69 8.11 -7.59
CA GLY A 239 -21.48 7.97 -6.37
C GLY A 239 -21.10 6.76 -5.51
N LEU A 240 -20.66 5.65 -6.12
CA LEU A 240 -20.07 4.53 -5.40
C LEU A 240 -18.75 4.93 -4.73
N VAL A 241 -17.88 5.64 -5.44
CA VAL A 241 -16.61 6.16 -4.91
C VAL A 241 -16.87 7.11 -3.74
N ASP A 242 -17.80 8.07 -3.87
CA ASP A 242 -18.21 8.98 -2.79
C ASP A 242 -18.68 8.22 -1.55
N ASN A 243 -19.49 7.16 -1.74
CA ASN A 243 -20.02 6.37 -0.63
C ASN A 243 -18.90 5.61 0.12
N LEU A 244 -17.98 5.00 -0.62
CA LEU A 244 -16.82 4.30 -0.07
C LEU A 244 -15.87 5.28 0.63
N GLU A 245 -15.60 6.44 0.03
CA GLU A 245 -14.76 7.48 0.62
C GLU A 245 -15.35 7.94 1.96
N GLY A 246 -16.65 8.23 1.99
CA GLY A 246 -17.37 8.54 3.22
C GLY A 246 -17.31 7.41 4.25
N ALA A 247 -17.33 6.14 3.81
CA ALA A 247 -17.17 4.98 4.69
C ALA A 247 -15.83 5.00 5.40
N ILE A 248 -14.75 5.13 4.61
CA ILE A 248 -13.37 5.08 5.07
C ILE A 248 -13.09 6.26 6.00
N ARG A 249 -13.53 7.47 5.65
CA ARG A 249 -13.34 8.67 6.47
C ARG A 249 -13.95 8.54 7.87
N ARG A 250 -15.09 7.87 8.00
CA ARG A 250 -15.80 7.65 9.29
C ARG A 250 -15.21 6.53 10.15
N LEU A 251 -14.30 5.71 9.61
CA LEU A 251 -13.60 4.71 10.41
C LEU A 251 -12.46 5.42 11.16
N GLU A 252 -12.50 5.32 12.47
CA GLU A 252 -11.53 5.94 13.38
C GLU A 252 -11.08 4.90 14.40
N TRP A 253 -9.80 4.98 14.73
CA TRP A 253 -9.20 4.22 15.82
C TRP A 253 -8.43 5.21 16.70
N LYS A 254 -8.56 5.07 18.01
CA LYS A 254 -7.82 5.90 18.97
C LYS A 254 -6.65 5.07 19.48
N PRO A 255 -5.40 5.48 19.18
CA PRO A 255 -4.24 4.73 19.64
C PRO A 255 -4.20 4.75 21.17
N GLN A 256 -3.94 3.59 21.75
CA GLN A 256 -3.56 3.44 23.15
C GLN A 256 -2.16 2.85 23.17
N SER A 257 -1.20 3.59 23.72
CA SER A 257 0.19 3.13 23.81
C SER A 257 0.78 3.59 25.14
N PRO A 258 1.48 2.72 25.89
CA PRO A 258 2.28 3.12 27.04
C PRO A 258 3.39 4.12 26.67
N TRP A 259 3.76 4.18 25.39
CA TRP A 259 4.84 5.02 24.88
C TRP A 259 4.37 6.42 24.47
N ALA A 260 3.05 6.66 24.39
CA ALA A 260 2.48 7.94 23.97
C ALA A 260 2.97 9.11 24.84
N ASP A 261 3.04 8.90 26.15
CA ASP A 261 3.48 9.89 27.13
C ASP A 261 4.90 9.62 27.65
N TYR A 262 5.67 8.74 27.01
CA TYR A 262 6.99 8.34 27.51
C TYR A 262 7.95 9.52 27.57
N GLU A 263 7.91 10.44 26.61
CA GLU A 263 8.71 11.68 26.64
C GLU A 263 8.40 12.57 27.86
N GLN A 264 7.23 12.41 28.49
CA GLN A 264 6.81 13.21 29.66
C GLN A 264 6.94 12.45 30.98
N THR A 265 6.97 11.11 30.94
CA THR A 265 6.85 10.25 32.13
C THR A 265 8.03 9.31 32.33
N HIS A 266 9.05 9.36 31.46
CA HIS A 266 10.23 8.52 31.56
C HIS A 266 11.02 8.76 32.86
N ALA A 267 11.62 7.69 33.38
CA ALA A 267 12.42 7.71 34.62
C ALA A 267 13.80 8.40 34.47
N TYR A 268 14.13 8.94 33.29
CA TYR A 268 15.37 9.65 33.05
C TYR A 268 15.29 11.08 33.53
N SER A 269 16.43 11.59 34.01
CA SER A 269 16.59 13.04 34.17
C SER A 269 16.64 13.70 32.79
N ASP A 270 16.22 14.98 32.70
CA ASP A 270 16.35 15.76 31.47
C ASP A 270 17.79 15.76 30.94
N ALA A 271 18.78 15.72 31.84
CA ALA A 271 20.20 15.69 31.48
C ALA A 271 20.59 14.40 30.75
N ASP A 272 20.12 13.24 31.24
CA ASP A 272 20.39 11.93 30.63
C ASP A 272 19.70 11.81 29.27
N TRP A 273 18.46 12.31 29.16
CA TRP A 273 17.72 12.35 27.92
C TRP A 273 18.45 13.18 26.85
N GLN A 274 18.91 14.37 27.22
CA GLN A 274 19.69 15.23 26.33
C GLN A 274 21.06 14.63 25.98
N ALA A 275 21.70 13.92 26.91
CA ALA A 275 22.93 13.20 26.63
C ALA A 275 22.71 12.08 25.60
N LYS A 276 21.65 11.28 25.72
CA LYS A 276 21.29 10.25 24.75
C LYS A 276 21.01 10.86 23.37
N ARG A 277 20.25 11.96 23.30
CA ARG A 277 19.99 12.68 22.05
C ARG A 277 21.31 13.15 21.39
N ARG A 278 22.22 13.77 22.15
CA ARG A 278 23.54 14.19 21.66
C ARG A 278 24.38 13.03 21.13
N LEU A 279 24.41 11.89 21.82
CA LEU A 279 25.18 10.72 21.36
C LEU A 279 24.69 10.19 20.01
N VAL A 280 23.38 10.09 19.82
CA VAL A 280 22.80 9.67 18.53
C VAL A 280 23.08 10.72 17.45
N ASP A 281 22.97 11.99 17.79
CA ASP A 281 23.25 13.13 16.91
C ASP A 281 24.70 13.13 16.39
N GLU A 282 25.66 12.93 17.29
CA GLU A 282 27.08 12.80 16.99
C GLU A 282 27.36 11.56 16.13
N PHE A 283 26.74 10.43 16.46
CA PHE A 283 26.87 9.19 15.69
C PHE A 283 26.41 9.38 14.24
N LEU A 284 25.22 9.94 14.03
CA LEU A 284 24.67 10.20 12.69
C LEU A 284 25.56 11.17 11.90
N SER A 285 26.05 12.22 12.57
CA SER A 285 26.91 13.23 11.95
C SER A 285 28.29 12.68 11.55
N GLN A 286 28.88 11.81 12.36
CA GLN A 286 30.18 11.20 12.08
C GLN A 286 30.11 10.12 11.00
N LYS A 287 29.00 9.35 10.95
CA LYS A 287 28.86 8.24 10.02
C LYS A 287 28.26 8.63 8.67
N GLY A 288 27.43 9.67 8.63
CA GLY A 288 26.74 10.11 7.41
C GLY A 288 26.05 8.97 6.67
N PRO A 289 25.20 8.15 7.34
CA PRO A 289 24.61 6.97 6.73
C PRO A 289 23.65 7.37 5.60
N SER A 290 23.59 6.55 4.55
CA SER A 290 22.65 6.74 3.43
C SER A 290 21.20 6.42 3.80
N SER A 291 20.98 5.65 4.87
CA SER A 291 19.67 5.31 5.42
C SER A 291 19.81 4.83 6.87
N VAL A 292 18.73 4.94 7.65
CA VAL A 292 18.66 4.50 9.05
C VAL A 292 17.48 3.57 9.26
N TRP A 293 17.69 2.46 9.96
CA TRP A 293 16.59 1.69 10.56
C TRP A 293 16.61 1.90 12.07
N ASP A 294 15.48 2.31 12.64
CA ASP A 294 15.30 2.45 14.08
C ASP A 294 14.43 1.29 14.59
N LEU A 295 15.03 0.40 15.39
CA LEU A 295 14.38 -0.81 15.91
C LEU A 295 13.92 -0.53 17.35
N GLY A 296 12.61 -0.65 17.58
CA GLY A 296 12.00 -0.21 18.85
C GLY A 296 11.91 1.32 18.90
N ALA A 297 11.44 1.92 17.81
CA ALA A 297 11.45 3.36 17.62
C ALA A 297 10.44 4.12 18.51
N ASN A 298 9.52 3.42 19.17
CA ASN A 298 8.39 3.99 19.91
C ASN A 298 7.64 5.01 19.03
N VAL A 299 7.52 6.25 19.50
CA VAL A 299 6.87 7.37 18.80
C VAL A 299 7.81 8.12 17.83
N GLY A 300 9.02 7.59 17.59
CA GLY A 300 9.95 8.07 16.57
C GLY A 300 10.90 9.18 16.99
N THR A 301 11.10 9.41 18.30
CA THR A 301 11.90 10.54 18.80
C THR A 301 13.34 10.54 18.29
N PHE A 302 14.00 9.39 18.30
CA PHE A 302 15.38 9.26 17.80
C PHE A 302 15.41 9.07 16.29
N SER A 303 14.38 8.45 15.70
CA SER A 303 14.24 8.37 14.24
C SER A 303 14.24 9.75 13.59
N ARG A 304 13.60 10.74 14.24
CA ARG A 304 13.56 12.13 13.77
C ARG A 304 14.90 12.82 13.72
N LEU A 305 15.87 12.42 14.55
CA LEU A 305 17.24 12.94 14.43
C LEU A 305 17.83 12.62 13.05
N ALA A 306 17.49 11.47 12.46
CA ALA A 306 17.94 11.10 11.13
C ALA A 306 17.06 11.75 10.04
N SER A 307 15.73 11.70 10.16
CA SER A 307 14.84 12.25 9.13
C SER A 307 14.93 13.77 8.99
N GLU A 308 15.12 14.53 10.08
CA GLU A 308 15.35 15.99 10.07
C GLU A 308 16.62 16.38 9.29
N ARG A 309 17.57 15.45 9.13
CA ARG A 309 18.79 15.63 8.31
C ARG A 309 18.59 15.25 6.85
N GLY A 310 17.39 14.83 6.45
CA GLY A 310 17.09 14.31 5.13
C GLY A 310 17.55 12.87 4.91
N ILE A 311 17.84 12.11 5.98
CA ILE A 311 18.27 10.72 5.87
C ILE A 311 17.02 9.82 5.84
N PRO A 312 16.82 9.01 4.77
CA PRO A 312 15.75 8.02 4.73
C PRO A 312 15.77 7.09 5.96
N THR A 313 14.68 7.11 6.71
CA THR A 313 14.57 6.47 8.02
C THR A 313 13.34 5.59 8.09
N ILE A 314 13.53 4.31 8.38
CA ILE A 314 12.43 3.37 8.66
C ILE A 314 12.38 3.16 10.17
N ALA A 315 11.24 3.49 10.79
CA ALA A 315 11.03 3.37 12.23
C ALA A 315 10.12 2.17 12.52
N PHE A 316 10.67 1.16 13.18
CA PHE A 316 9.96 -0.07 13.49
C PHE A 316 9.59 -0.14 14.97
N ASP A 317 8.34 -0.46 15.27
CA ASP A 317 7.91 -0.83 16.62
C ASP A 317 6.86 -1.94 16.58
N PHE A 318 6.78 -2.75 17.62
CA PHE A 318 5.77 -3.82 17.69
C PHE A 318 4.42 -3.29 18.17
N ASP A 319 4.40 -2.15 18.89
CA ASP A 319 3.18 -1.51 19.41
C ASP A 319 2.48 -0.69 18.31
N PRO A 320 1.30 -1.11 17.82
CA PRO A 320 0.56 -0.38 16.79
C PRO A 320 0.19 1.05 17.21
N GLY A 321 0.02 1.31 18.51
CA GLY A 321 -0.30 2.65 19.01
C GLY A 321 0.88 3.61 18.91
N ALA A 322 2.10 3.14 19.18
CA ALA A 322 3.31 3.95 19.05
C ALA A 322 3.59 4.28 17.57
N VAL A 323 3.45 3.29 16.69
CA VAL A 323 3.59 3.48 15.23
C VAL A 323 2.54 4.45 14.68
N GLU A 324 1.28 4.31 15.10
CA GLU A 324 0.21 5.23 14.69
C GLU A 324 0.51 6.68 15.10
N LEU A 325 0.93 6.91 16.35
CA LEU A 325 1.30 8.26 16.81
C LEU A 325 2.49 8.82 16.02
N ASN A 326 3.49 7.98 15.73
CA ASN A 326 4.63 8.38 14.91
C ASN A 326 4.21 8.73 13.47
N TYR A 327 3.34 7.93 12.85
CA TYR A 327 2.83 8.21 11.51
C TYR A 327 2.00 9.49 11.47
N LEU A 328 1.07 9.67 12.42
CA LEU A 328 0.25 10.89 12.52
C LEU A 328 1.14 12.13 12.63
N ARG A 329 2.18 12.10 13.48
CA ARG A 329 3.14 13.19 13.61
C ARG A 329 3.92 13.42 12.32
N SER A 330 4.42 12.36 11.68
CA SER A 330 5.17 12.45 10.42
C SER A 330 4.31 13.08 9.32
N ARG A 331 3.04 12.69 9.23
CA ARG A 331 2.08 13.25 8.27
C ARG A 331 1.79 14.73 8.55
N ASP A 332 1.56 15.09 9.81
CA ASP A 332 1.19 16.44 10.21
C ASP A 332 2.38 17.42 10.09
N GLU A 333 3.60 16.94 10.31
CA GLU A 333 4.87 17.68 10.08
C GLU A 333 5.34 17.63 8.61
N ALA A 334 4.67 16.86 7.75
CA ALA A 334 5.07 16.56 6.38
C ALA A 334 6.52 16.04 6.26
N ASP A 335 6.92 15.18 7.19
CA ASP A 335 8.23 14.52 7.17
C ASP A 335 8.32 13.55 5.99
N ALA A 336 9.14 13.92 5.00
CA ALA A 336 9.32 13.17 3.77
C ALA A 336 10.33 12.02 3.90
N HIS A 337 11.00 11.87 5.05
CA HIS A 337 12.11 10.94 5.22
C HIS A 337 11.86 9.88 6.29
N LEU A 338 10.71 9.91 6.97
CA LEU A 338 10.37 8.96 8.01
C LEU A 338 9.19 8.06 7.59
N LEU A 339 9.41 6.74 7.63
CA LEU A 339 8.37 5.73 7.44
C LEU A 339 8.22 4.85 8.70
N PRO A 340 7.21 5.11 9.54
CA PRO A 340 6.87 4.25 10.68
C PRO A 340 6.19 2.97 10.23
N LEU A 341 6.56 1.81 10.79
CA LEU A 341 5.96 0.51 10.46
C LEU A 341 5.81 -0.36 11.71
N VAL A 342 4.70 -1.10 11.77
CA VAL A 342 4.46 -2.14 12.77
C VAL A 342 5.30 -3.37 12.42
N MET A 343 6.22 -3.73 13.31
CA MET A 343 7.10 -4.89 13.13
C MET A 343 7.42 -5.58 14.45
N ASP A 344 7.10 -6.87 14.52
CA ASP A 344 7.55 -7.76 15.59
C ASP A 344 8.78 -8.52 15.11
N PHE A 345 9.95 -8.22 15.68
CA PHE A 345 11.21 -8.87 15.31
C PHE A 345 11.31 -10.33 15.75
N THR A 346 10.44 -10.80 16.65
CA THR A 346 10.33 -12.23 16.99
C THR A 346 9.49 -13.02 15.98
N ASN A 347 8.71 -12.31 15.16
CA ASN A 347 7.89 -12.85 14.08
C ASN A 347 7.88 -11.91 12.86
N PRO A 348 9.06 -11.62 12.28
CA PRO A 348 9.20 -10.59 11.27
C PRO A 348 8.42 -10.95 10.01
N SER A 349 8.10 -9.93 9.21
CA SER A 349 7.42 -10.11 7.94
C SER A 349 8.14 -11.14 7.05
N PRO A 350 7.50 -12.27 6.74
CA PRO A 350 8.11 -13.35 5.98
C PRO A 350 8.02 -13.08 4.48
N ALA A 351 8.75 -13.86 3.69
CA ALA A 351 8.47 -13.95 2.26
C ALA A 351 7.11 -14.64 2.04
N LEU A 352 6.29 -14.13 1.11
CA LEU A 352 4.92 -14.59 0.88
C LEU A 352 4.59 -14.78 -0.61
N GLY A 353 3.43 -15.39 -0.86
CA GLY A 353 2.85 -15.64 -2.18
C GLY A 353 3.48 -16.82 -2.91
N TRP A 354 3.31 -16.88 -4.23
CA TRP A 354 3.68 -18.06 -5.00
C TRP A 354 5.17 -18.40 -4.87
N GLY A 355 5.46 -19.64 -4.45
CA GLY A 355 6.82 -20.13 -4.22
C GLY A 355 7.59 -19.37 -3.12
N HIS A 356 6.90 -18.60 -2.27
CA HIS A 356 7.48 -17.69 -1.27
C HIS A 356 8.45 -16.67 -1.87
N ARG A 357 8.16 -16.18 -3.09
CA ARG A 357 9.01 -15.24 -3.82
C ARG A 357 8.26 -14.02 -4.33
N GLU A 358 6.95 -13.96 -4.13
CA GLU A 358 6.11 -12.87 -4.66
C GLU A 358 6.23 -11.60 -3.80
N ARG A 359 6.49 -11.76 -2.51
CA ARG A 359 6.76 -10.68 -1.54
C ARG A 359 8.04 -11.00 -0.78
N MET A 360 8.87 -10.00 -0.58
CA MET A 360 10.14 -10.12 0.14
C MET A 360 9.90 -10.24 1.64
N SER A 361 10.74 -11.00 2.32
CA SER A 361 10.89 -10.91 3.77
C SER A 361 11.48 -9.56 4.19
N LEU A 362 11.45 -9.24 5.49
CA LEU A 362 12.14 -8.05 6.00
C LEU A 362 13.65 -8.08 5.70
N ALA A 363 14.30 -9.24 5.83
CA ALA A 363 15.73 -9.42 5.60
C ALA A 363 16.15 -9.20 4.14
N GLU A 364 15.23 -9.37 3.19
CA GLU A 364 15.49 -9.18 1.75
C GLU A 364 15.34 -7.71 1.30
N ARG A 365 14.75 -6.83 2.12
CA ARG A 365 14.38 -5.45 1.74
C ARG A 365 15.51 -4.42 1.87
N SER A 366 16.72 -4.83 1.51
CA SER A 366 17.96 -4.02 1.50
C SER A 366 18.56 -3.75 2.89
N PRO A 367 19.90 -3.71 3.04
CA PRO A 367 20.52 -3.35 4.31
C PRO A 367 20.36 -1.86 4.62
N ALA A 368 20.18 -1.54 5.89
CA ALA A 368 20.25 -0.17 6.39
C ALA A 368 21.70 0.35 6.36
N GLY A 369 21.89 1.65 6.09
CA GLY A 369 23.20 2.31 6.21
C GLY A 369 23.66 2.43 7.67
N ALA A 370 22.72 2.53 8.61
CA ALA A 370 22.93 2.43 10.05
C ALA A 370 21.69 1.87 10.75
N ILE A 371 21.90 1.28 11.94
CA ILE A 371 20.81 0.77 12.79
C ILE A 371 20.87 1.49 14.14
N LEU A 372 19.73 2.02 14.56
CA LEU A 372 19.48 2.44 15.94
C LEU A 372 18.69 1.32 16.62
N ALA A 373 19.14 0.89 17.79
CA ALA A 373 18.49 -0.17 18.57
C ALA A 373 18.50 0.27 20.04
N LEU A 374 17.67 1.27 20.34
CA LEU A 374 17.72 2.03 21.58
C LEU A 374 16.70 1.57 22.64
N ALA A 375 15.75 0.72 22.25
CA ALA A 375 14.67 0.17 23.07
C ALA A 375 14.11 -1.14 22.48
N LEU A 376 14.94 -2.20 22.47
CA LEU A 376 14.55 -3.55 22.00
C LEU A 376 13.88 -4.40 23.07
#